data_AF-A0A2J6PPU0-F1
#
_entry.id   AF-A0A2J6PPU0-F1
#
_cell.length_a   1.000
_cell.length_b   1.000
_cell.length_c   1.000
_cell.angle_alpha   90.00
_cell.angle_beta   90.00
_cell.angle_gamma   90.00
#
_symmetry.space_group_name_H-M   'P 1'
#
loop_
_entity.id
_entity.type
_entity.pdbx_description
1 polymer ?
#
loop_
_entity_poly.entity_id
_entity_poly.type
_entity_poly.pdbx_seq_one_letter_code
_entity_poly.pdbx_strand_id
1 'polypeptide(L)'
;MNRVNKERHVYIFKSPEYFRRFFPNEQPLLKIGMAKDVSKRMEDLRGKCGLFDLARVSDCEDRPMEFYWKVEEVVHTELLNFRRLFNCKKFRNAKGTETEHQEWFAVDEEAALRTVQRWRRFTELEPYDENGILKDHWSRMIQPKNMEHPDAEEQWNDSQSRDIRWTKWLDEGAKECDNV
;
A
#
# COMPACT_ATOMS: atom_id res chain seq x y z
N MET A 1 -9.80 -10.12 -27.40
CA MET A 1 -10.74 -9.42 -26.49
C MET A 1 -10.02 -8.22 -25.91
N ASN A 2 -10.43 -6.99 -26.24
CA ASN A 2 -9.82 -5.77 -25.71
C ASN A 2 -10.12 -5.64 -24.21
N ARG A 3 -9.19 -6.11 -23.36
CA ARG A 3 -9.14 -5.66 -21.97
C ARG A 3 -8.77 -4.18 -22.02
N VAL A 4 -9.75 -3.30 -21.89
CA VAL A 4 -9.47 -1.89 -21.61
C VAL A 4 -8.62 -1.90 -20.36
N ASN A 5 -7.38 -1.46 -20.52
CA ASN A 5 -6.42 -1.37 -19.46
C ASN A 5 -6.93 -0.35 -18.44
N LYS A 6 -7.56 -0.83 -17.36
CA LYS A 6 -8.21 0.05 -16.38
C LYS A 6 -7.18 0.48 -15.37
N GLU A 7 -6.31 1.39 -15.76
CA GLU A 7 -5.34 2.00 -14.87
C GLU A 7 -6.03 2.68 -13.68
N ARG A 8 -5.40 2.59 -12.51
CA ARG A 8 -5.83 3.25 -11.28
C ARG A 8 -4.63 3.77 -10.50
N HIS A 9 -4.90 4.66 -9.57
CA HIS A 9 -3.92 5.14 -8.61
C HIS A 9 -3.92 4.25 -7.37
N VAL A 10 -2.73 3.99 -6.82
CA VAL A 10 -2.55 3.60 -5.42
C VAL A 10 -2.30 4.88 -4.63
N TYR A 11 -3.05 5.12 -3.56
CA TYR A 11 -3.02 6.37 -2.80
C TYR A 11 -2.79 6.11 -1.31
N ILE A 12 -2.36 7.17 -0.62
CA ILE A 12 -2.24 7.22 0.83
C ILE A 12 -3.07 8.40 1.36
N PHE A 13 -3.98 8.14 2.29
CA PHE A 13 -4.76 9.16 2.99
C PHE A 13 -4.40 9.22 4.47
N LYS A 14 -4.59 10.40 5.07
CA LYS A 14 -4.40 10.69 6.50
C LYS A 14 -5.56 11.50 7.05
N SER A 15 -5.87 11.33 8.33
CA SER A 15 -6.90 12.12 9.05
C SER A 15 -6.42 12.44 10.48
N PRO A 16 -5.32 13.19 10.64
CA PRO A 16 -4.62 13.33 11.91
C PRO A 16 -5.44 13.93 13.05
N GLU A 17 -6.27 14.94 12.79
CA GLU A 17 -7.18 15.55 13.79
C GLU A 17 -8.28 14.57 14.21
N TYR A 18 -8.83 13.80 13.27
CA TYR A 18 -9.80 12.76 13.58
C TYR A 18 -9.21 11.73 14.54
N PHE A 19 -8.03 11.19 14.23
CA PHE A 19 -7.38 10.20 15.10
C PHE A 19 -7.00 10.81 16.46
N ARG A 20 -6.44 12.02 16.50
CA ARG A 20 -6.15 12.69 17.79
C ARG A 20 -7.39 12.88 18.65
N ARG A 21 -8.55 13.17 18.04
CA ARG A 21 -9.79 13.41 18.77
C ARG A 21 -10.42 12.12 19.31
N PHE A 22 -10.43 11.05 18.52
CA PHE A 22 -11.15 9.82 18.86
C PHE A 22 -10.25 8.69 19.41
N PHE A 23 -8.94 8.77 19.16
CA PHE A 23 -7.92 7.80 19.56
C PHE A 23 -6.66 8.54 20.10
N PRO A 24 -6.78 9.35 21.17
CA PRO A 24 -5.73 10.27 21.61
C PRO A 24 -4.43 9.58 22.08
N ASN A 25 -4.49 8.29 22.43
CA ASN A 25 -3.35 7.51 22.89
C ASN A 25 -2.72 6.67 21.77
N GLU A 26 -3.21 6.79 20.54
CA GLU A 26 -2.72 6.09 19.37
C GLU A 26 -2.12 7.08 18.37
N GLN A 27 -1.09 6.65 17.64
CA GLN A 27 -0.57 7.44 16.55
C GLN A 27 -1.60 7.51 15.40
N PRO A 28 -1.74 8.65 14.71
CA PRO A 28 -2.60 8.75 13.55
C PRO A 28 -2.30 7.67 12.51
N LEU A 29 -3.35 7.00 12.05
CA LEU A 29 -3.22 5.94 11.05
C LEU A 29 -3.22 6.51 9.64
N LEU A 30 -2.54 5.80 8.74
CA LEU A 30 -2.56 6.05 7.30
C LEU A 30 -3.40 5.01 6.59
N LYS A 31 -4.25 5.44 5.66
CA LYS A 31 -5.02 4.56 4.80
C LYS A 31 -4.29 4.37 3.48
N ILE A 32 -4.03 3.14 3.10
CA ILE A 32 -3.44 2.82 1.79
C ILE A 32 -4.48 2.07 0.98
N GLY A 33 -4.81 2.56 -0.22
CA GLY A 33 -5.73 1.85 -1.09
C GLY A 33 -5.65 2.26 -2.55
N MET A 34 -6.52 1.71 -3.39
CA MET A 34 -6.57 2.02 -4.82
C MET A 34 -7.89 2.63 -5.30
N ALA A 35 -7.82 3.53 -6.28
CA ALA A 35 -8.98 4.17 -6.89
C ALA A 35 -8.71 4.66 -8.31
N LYS A 36 -9.74 4.63 -9.16
CA LYS A 36 -9.72 5.30 -10.46
C LYS A 36 -9.78 6.83 -10.30
N ASP A 37 -10.59 7.30 -9.37
CA ASP A 37 -10.77 8.71 -9.04
C ASP A 37 -10.52 8.88 -7.53
N VAL A 38 -9.32 9.36 -7.20
CA VAL A 38 -8.85 9.51 -5.82
C VAL A 38 -9.64 10.59 -5.09
N SER A 39 -10.00 11.68 -5.78
CA SER A 39 -10.78 12.79 -5.21
C SER A 39 -12.18 12.32 -4.81
N LYS A 40 -12.88 11.62 -5.72
CA LYS A 40 -14.19 11.03 -5.41
C LYS A 40 -14.10 10.00 -4.29
N ARG A 41 -13.04 9.17 -4.25
CA ARG A 41 -12.81 8.21 -3.17
C ARG A 41 -12.62 8.89 -1.82
N MET A 42 -11.93 10.03 -1.80
CA MET A 42 -11.76 10.84 -0.59
C MET A 42 -13.10 11.42 -0.10
N GLU A 43 -13.90 12.00 -1.00
CA GLU A 43 -15.24 12.52 -0.66
C GLU A 43 -16.16 11.43 -0.08
N ASP A 44 -16.14 10.25 -0.70
CA ASP A 44 -16.88 9.07 -0.25
C ASP A 44 -16.50 8.68 1.19
N LEU A 45 -15.20 8.67 1.51
CA LEU A 45 -14.72 8.34 2.85
C LEU A 45 -15.04 9.44 3.86
N ARG A 46 -14.90 10.72 3.49
CA ARG A 46 -15.33 11.84 4.34
C ARG A 46 -16.81 11.73 4.70
N GLY A 47 -17.66 11.48 3.69
CA GLY A 47 -19.11 11.38 3.86
C GLY A 47 -19.54 10.12 4.62
N LYS A 48 -19.01 8.94 4.25
CA LYS A 48 -19.45 7.65 4.82
C LYS A 48 -18.82 7.36 6.18
N CYS A 49 -17.55 7.73 6.38
CA CYS A 49 -16.78 7.38 7.58
C CYS A 49 -16.63 8.54 8.58
N GLY A 50 -17.03 9.78 8.20
CA GLY A 50 -16.95 10.95 9.08
C GLY A 50 -15.53 11.47 9.33
N LEU A 51 -14.58 11.12 8.46
CA LEU A 51 -13.17 11.53 8.52
C LEU A 51 -13.05 13.01 8.11
N PHE A 52 -13.30 13.92 9.05
CA PHE A 52 -13.54 15.34 8.74
C PHE A 52 -12.32 16.10 8.23
N ASP A 53 -11.10 15.65 8.55
CA ASP A 53 -9.84 16.25 8.10
C ASP A 53 -9.07 15.34 7.13
N LEU A 54 -9.76 14.39 6.49
CA LEU A 54 -9.15 13.45 5.56
C LEU A 54 -8.41 14.20 4.44
N ALA A 55 -7.12 13.95 4.28
CA ALA A 55 -6.26 14.54 3.27
C ALA A 55 -5.44 13.47 2.56
N ARG A 56 -5.00 13.78 1.33
CA ARG A 56 -4.04 12.96 0.61
C ARG A 56 -2.62 13.28 1.08
N VAL A 57 -1.82 12.25 1.32
CA VAL A 57 -0.37 12.40 1.47
C VAL A 57 0.22 12.82 0.13
N SER A 58 1.12 13.80 0.14
CA SER A 58 1.79 14.26 -1.08
C SER A 58 2.70 13.15 -1.62
N ASP A 59 2.55 12.81 -2.89
CA ASP A 59 3.26 11.72 -3.54
C ASP A 59 3.68 12.20 -4.94
N CYS A 60 4.97 12.47 -5.12
CA CYS A 60 5.51 12.98 -6.36
C CYS A 60 5.58 11.93 -7.48
N GLU A 61 5.45 10.64 -7.13
CA GLU A 61 5.47 9.51 -8.07
C GLU A 61 4.06 9.00 -8.38
N ASP A 62 3.02 9.70 -7.91
CA ASP A 62 1.64 9.32 -8.18
C ASP A 62 1.32 9.36 -9.67
N ARG A 63 0.83 8.22 -10.17
CA ARG A 63 0.33 8.08 -11.53
C ARG A 63 -0.67 6.93 -11.62
N PRO A 64 -1.61 6.97 -12.58
CA PRO A 64 -2.36 5.78 -12.95
C PRO A 64 -1.39 4.68 -13.39
N MET A 65 -1.68 3.44 -13.03
CA MET A 65 -0.85 2.30 -13.39
C MET A 65 -1.66 1.03 -13.60
N GLU A 66 -1.09 0.12 -14.40
CA GLU A 66 -1.49 -1.28 -14.45
C GLU A 66 -1.13 -2.01 -13.16
N PHE A 67 -1.69 -3.21 -12.96
CA PHE A 67 -1.40 -4.06 -11.80
C PHE A 67 -1.52 -3.37 -10.43
N TYR A 68 -2.27 -2.26 -10.34
CA TYR A 68 -2.49 -1.49 -9.11
C TYR A 68 -3.00 -2.35 -7.94
N TRP A 69 -3.78 -3.41 -8.22
CA TRP A 69 -4.28 -4.33 -7.20
C TRP A 69 -3.18 -5.23 -6.64
N LYS A 70 -2.17 -5.57 -7.45
CA LYS A 70 -0.97 -6.29 -6.99
C LYS A 70 -0.11 -5.39 -6.13
N VAL A 71 0.09 -4.13 -6.53
CA VAL A 71 0.82 -3.16 -5.71
C VAL A 71 0.12 -2.98 -4.36
N GLU A 72 -1.19 -2.75 -4.34
CA GLU A 72 -1.96 -2.64 -3.09
C GLU A 72 -1.82 -3.91 -2.22
N GLU A 73 -1.98 -5.09 -2.81
CA GLU A 73 -1.87 -6.39 -2.11
C GLU A 73 -0.49 -6.59 -1.48
N VAL A 74 0.58 -6.30 -2.22
CA VAL A 74 1.96 -6.47 -1.72
C VAL A 74 2.30 -5.40 -0.68
N VAL A 75 1.92 -4.13 -0.87
CA VAL A 75 2.09 -3.07 0.13
C VAL A 75 1.38 -3.45 1.44
N HIS A 76 0.15 -3.94 1.34
CA HIS A 76 -0.62 -4.38 2.50
C HIS A 76 0.01 -5.58 3.21
N THR A 77 0.63 -6.48 2.45
CA THR A 77 1.35 -7.65 2.98
C THR A 77 2.65 -7.22 3.66
N GLU A 78 3.42 -6.32 3.07
CA GLU A 78 4.63 -5.76 3.69
C GLU A 78 4.30 -5.03 4.99
N LEU A 79 3.18 -4.30 5.04
CA LEU A 79 2.77 -3.52 6.20
C LEU A 79 1.80 -4.24 7.15
N LEU A 80 1.58 -5.55 6.97
CA LEU A 80 0.59 -6.32 7.74
C LEU A 80 0.79 -6.16 9.26
N ASN A 81 2.03 -6.05 9.70
CA ASN A 81 2.43 -5.95 11.10
C ASN A 81 2.02 -4.62 11.75
N PHE A 82 1.81 -3.61 10.90
CA PHE A 82 1.36 -2.28 11.28
C PHE A 82 -0.14 -2.10 11.05
N ARG A 83 -0.83 -3.09 10.48
CA ARG A 83 -2.27 -3.00 10.20
C ARG A 83 -3.05 -2.78 11.49
N ARG A 84 -4.07 -1.94 11.41
CA ARG A 84 -5.06 -1.70 12.46
C ARG A 84 -6.45 -1.81 11.86
N LEU A 85 -7.31 -2.59 12.51
CA LEU A 85 -8.72 -2.65 12.15
C LEU A 85 -9.37 -1.34 12.61
N PHE A 86 -9.94 -0.61 11.66
CA PHE A 86 -10.60 0.65 11.93
C PHE A 86 -12.11 0.51 11.70
N ASN A 87 -12.89 0.56 12.77
CA ASN A 87 -14.35 0.48 12.72
C ASN A 87 -14.94 1.89 12.65
N CYS A 88 -15.48 2.28 11.49
CA CYS A 88 -16.20 3.54 11.39
C CYS A 88 -17.70 3.34 11.69
N LYS A 89 -18.27 4.23 12.51
CA LYS A 89 -19.72 4.39 12.63
C LYS A 89 -20.18 5.32 11.51
N LYS A 90 -21.03 4.84 10.60
CA LYS A 90 -21.49 5.64 9.45
C LYS A 90 -22.24 6.88 9.94
N PHE A 91 -21.65 8.06 9.73
CA PHE A 91 -22.32 9.33 9.98
C PHE A 91 -23.19 9.67 8.77
N ARG A 92 -24.51 9.68 8.98
CA ARG A 92 -25.59 9.95 8.00
C ARG A 92 -26.10 8.71 7.24
N ASN A 93 -27.35 8.35 7.56
CA ASN A 93 -28.31 7.59 6.76
C ASN A 93 -28.18 6.05 6.65
N ALA A 94 -27.38 5.39 7.48
CA ALA A 94 -27.44 3.93 7.60
C ALA A 94 -27.70 3.53 9.05
N LYS A 95 -28.84 2.87 9.31
CA LYS A 95 -29.12 2.19 10.57
C LYS A 95 -27.92 1.29 10.93
N GLY A 96 -27.15 1.68 11.94
CA GLY A 96 -26.34 0.80 12.80
C GLY A 96 -25.29 -0.13 12.17
N THR A 97 -24.90 0.03 10.90
CA THR A 97 -23.85 -0.83 10.30
C THR A 97 -22.48 -0.19 10.46
N GLU A 98 -21.73 -0.67 11.45
CA GLU A 98 -20.29 -0.43 11.54
C GLU A 98 -19.62 -1.03 10.28
N THR A 99 -18.66 -0.30 9.73
CA THR A 99 -17.82 -0.80 8.62
C THR A 99 -16.42 -0.95 9.16
N GLU A 100 -15.93 -2.19 9.13
CA GLU A 100 -14.54 -2.50 9.44
C GLU A 100 -13.68 -2.22 8.22
N HIS A 101 -12.63 -1.42 8.41
CA HIS A 101 -11.62 -1.13 7.41
C HIS A 101 -10.32 -1.83 7.79
N GLN A 102 -9.77 -2.62 6.87
CA GLN A 102 -8.52 -3.36 7.05
C GLN A 102 -7.32 -2.69 6.37
N GLU A 103 -7.56 -1.51 5.80
CA GLU A 103 -6.64 -0.80 4.91
C GLU A 103 -5.94 0.37 5.65
N TRP A 104 -5.85 0.30 6.99
CA TRP A 104 -5.25 1.32 7.85
C TRP A 104 -4.01 0.80 8.56
N PHE A 105 -2.96 1.61 8.59
CA PHE A 105 -1.63 1.21 9.03
C PHE A 105 -1.05 2.24 10.00
N ALA A 106 -0.43 1.74 11.06
CA ALA A 106 0.27 2.48 12.08
C ALA A 106 1.74 2.66 11.67
N VAL A 107 1.98 3.47 10.64
CA VAL A 107 3.31 3.85 10.13
C VAL A 107 3.33 5.36 9.85
N ASP A 108 4.51 5.96 9.79
CA ASP A 108 4.66 7.34 9.32
C ASP A 108 4.46 7.47 7.80
N GLU A 109 4.31 8.71 7.33
CA GLU A 109 4.07 9.01 5.91
C GLU A 109 5.25 8.59 5.03
N GLU A 110 6.48 8.67 5.55
CA GLU A 110 7.69 8.35 4.80
C GLU A 110 7.78 6.85 4.53
N ALA A 111 7.59 6.02 5.55
CA ALA A 111 7.56 4.57 5.42
C ALA A 111 6.44 4.11 4.47
N ALA A 112 5.24 4.70 4.59
CA ALA A 112 4.14 4.37 3.69
C ALA A 112 4.46 4.74 2.22
N LEU A 113 5.07 5.91 1.98
CA LEU A 113 5.51 6.34 0.66
C LEU A 113 6.59 5.42 0.09
N ARG A 114 7.65 5.14 0.85
CA ARG A 114 8.75 4.26 0.42
C ARG A 114 8.23 2.87 0.04
N THR A 115 7.35 2.28 0.84
CA THR A 115 6.75 0.98 0.52
C THR A 115 5.90 1.05 -0.77
N VAL A 116 5.03 2.05 -0.93
CA VAL A 116 4.22 2.19 -2.16
C VAL A 116 5.11 2.39 -3.39
N GLN A 117 6.09 3.29 -3.32
CA GLN A 117 7.01 3.60 -4.42
C GLN A 117 7.87 2.40 -4.80
N ARG A 118 8.38 1.64 -3.84
CA ARG A 118 9.11 0.38 -4.07
C ARG A 118 8.31 -0.57 -4.95
N TRP A 119 7.05 -0.81 -4.59
CA TRP A 119 6.21 -1.77 -5.32
C TRP A 119 5.66 -1.21 -6.63
N ARG A 120 5.57 0.11 -6.79
CA ARG A 120 5.37 0.72 -8.12
C ARG A 120 6.57 0.47 -9.02
N ARG A 121 7.79 0.77 -8.55
CA ARG A 121 9.03 0.48 -9.27
C ARG A 121 9.12 -0.99 -9.66
N PHE A 122 8.74 -1.90 -8.78
CA PHE A 122 8.68 -3.32 -9.12
C PHE A 122 7.81 -3.61 -10.34
N THR A 123 6.60 -3.01 -10.43
CA THR A 123 5.74 -3.20 -11.61
C THR A 123 6.31 -2.60 -12.90
N GLU A 124 7.15 -1.57 -12.80
CA GLU A 124 7.80 -0.94 -13.96
C GLU A 124 8.89 -1.83 -14.58
N LEU A 125 9.41 -2.79 -13.82
CA LEU A 125 10.31 -3.85 -14.31
C LEU A 125 9.55 -4.96 -15.05
N GLU A 126 8.29 -4.70 -15.41
CA GLU A 126 7.35 -5.61 -16.07
C GLU A 126 7.40 -7.05 -15.53
N PRO A 127 7.19 -7.26 -14.21
CA PRO A 127 7.41 -8.56 -13.60
C PRO A 127 6.31 -9.56 -13.94
N TYR A 128 5.20 -9.09 -14.50
CA TYR A 128 4.02 -9.88 -14.82
C TYR A 128 3.82 -10.02 -16.33
N ASP A 129 3.24 -11.13 -16.75
CA ASP A 129 2.70 -11.31 -18.09
C ASP A 129 1.31 -10.66 -18.26
N GLU A 130 0.71 -10.80 -19.45
CA GLU A 130 -0.64 -10.29 -19.77
C GLU A 130 -1.78 -10.87 -18.90
N ASN A 131 -1.51 -11.97 -18.19
CA ASN A 131 -2.42 -12.62 -17.28
C ASN A 131 -2.19 -12.21 -15.82
N GLY A 132 -1.17 -11.39 -15.53
CA GLY A 132 -0.78 -11.00 -14.18
C GLY A 132 0.03 -12.08 -13.44
N ILE A 133 0.62 -13.03 -14.17
CA ILE A 133 1.46 -14.10 -13.63
C ILE A 133 2.92 -13.64 -13.67
N LEU A 134 3.68 -13.92 -12.62
CA LEU A 134 5.10 -13.57 -12.57
C LEU A 134 5.88 -14.26 -13.71
N LYS A 135 6.63 -13.47 -14.48
CA LYS A 135 7.56 -13.98 -15.49
C LYS A 135 8.64 -14.83 -14.83
N ASP A 136 9.25 -15.74 -15.60
CA ASP A 136 10.21 -16.73 -15.11
C ASP A 136 11.32 -16.15 -14.23
N HIS A 137 11.85 -14.99 -14.61
CA HIS A 137 12.87 -14.30 -13.83
C HIS A 137 12.41 -14.00 -12.39
N TRP A 138 11.30 -13.28 -12.26
CA TRP A 138 10.76 -12.88 -10.96
C TRP A 138 10.17 -14.06 -10.18
N SER A 139 9.65 -15.07 -10.87
CA SER A 139 9.27 -16.36 -10.28
C SER A 139 10.46 -17.07 -9.63
N ARG A 140 11.69 -16.94 -10.18
CA ARG A 140 12.91 -17.42 -9.51
C ARG A 140 13.32 -16.54 -8.34
N MET A 141 13.18 -15.23 -8.43
CA MET A 141 13.57 -14.29 -7.36
C MET A 141 12.77 -14.47 -6.06
N ILE A 142 11.53 -14.96 -6.15
CA ILE A 142 10.70 -15.26 -4.97
C ILE A 142 10.90 -16.67 -4.40
N GLN A 143 11.81 -17.48 -4.96
CA GLN A 143 12.14 -18.78 -4.37
C GLN A 143 12.88 -18.57 -3.04
N PRO A 144 12.64 -19.38 -2.00
CA PRO A 144 13.23 -19.17 -0.68
C PRO A 144 14.75 -19.01 -0.67
N LYS A 145 15.46 -19.68 -1.59
CA LYS A 145 16.92 -19.59 -1.74
C LYS A 145 17.44 -18.25 -2.28
N ASN A 146 16.57 -17.45 -2.92
CA ASN A 146 16.88 -16.17 -3.55
C ASN A 146 16.22 -15.00 -2.82
N MET A 147 15.38 -15.29 -1.81
CA MET A 147 14.76 -14.26 -0.99
C MET A 147 15.71 -13.87 0.15
N GLU A 148 15.91 -12.57 0.33
CA GLU A 148 16.66 -12.09 1.47
C GLU A 148 15.91 -12.40 2.77
N HIS A 149 16.57 -13.10 3.68
CA HIS A 149 16.02 -13.44 4.99
C HIS A 149 16.08 -12.22 5.92
N PRO A 150 15.11 -12.09 6.85
CA PRO A 150 15.22 -11.09 7.92
C PRO A 150 16.52 -11.29 8.70
N ASP A 151 17.17 -10.19 9.05
CA ASP A 151 18.29 -10.23 9.98
C ASP A 151 17.82 -10.77 11.34
N ALA A 152 18.71 -11.45 12.08
CA ALA A 152 18.36 -12.02 13.38
C ALA A 152 17.85 -10.99 14.40
N GLU A 153 18.22 -9.72 14.22
CA GLU A 153 17.83 -8.58 15.05
C GLU A 153 16.62 -7.81 14.48
N GLU A 154 16.13 -8.15 13.28
CA GLU A 154 14.97 -7.50 12.66
C GLU A 154 13.72 -7.73 13.50
N GLN A 155 13.18 -6.66 14.09
CA GLN A 155 11.95 -6.75 14.86
C GLN A 155 10.73 -6.79 13.94
N TRP A 156 9.67 -7.46 14.40
CA TRP A 156 8.42 -7.63 13.65
C TRP A 156 7.80 -6.29 13.21
N ASN A 157 7.98 -5.22 13.99
CA ASN A 157 7.48 -3.88 13.75
C ASN A 157 8.57 -2.90 13.29
N ASP A 158 9.69 -3.39 12.75
CA ASP A 158 10.74 -2.54 12.18
C ASP A 158 10.48 -2.29 10.69
N SER A 159 9.93 -1.11 10.37
CA SER A 159 9.67 -0.72 8.99
C SER A 159 10.96 -0.39 8.22
N GLN A 160 12.03 0.01 8.91
CA GLN A 160 13.29 0.43 8.29
C GLN A 160 14.11 -0.77 7.82
N SER A 161 14.26 -1.80 8.65
CA SER A 161 14.97 -3.03 8.27
C SER A 161 14.26 -3.75 7.12
N ARG A 162 12.92 -3.80 7.15
CA ARG A 162 12.12 -4.33 6.03
C ARG A 162 12.32 -3.51 4.75
N ASP A 163 12.37 -2.19 4.87
CA ASP A 163 12.61 -1.28 3.74
C ASP A 163 13.98 -1.51 3.10
N ILE A 164 15.03 -1.67 3.90
CA ILE A 164 16.37 -2.01 3.42
C ILE A 164 16.35 -3.36 2.69
N ARG A 165 15.77 -4.38 3.33
CA ARG A 165 15.74 -5.75 2.82
C ARG A 165 15.00 -5.87 1.49
N TRP A 166 13.80 -5.31 1.38
CA TRP A 166 13.03 -5.37 0.14
C TRP A 166 13.57 -4.46 -0.96
N THR A 167 14.20 -3.33 -0.62
CA THR A 167 14.91 -2.50 -1.60
C THR A 167 16.09 -3.27 -2.20
N LYS A 168 16.90 -3.90 -1.36
CA LYS A 168 18.03 -4.72 -1.80
C LYS A 168 17.57 -5.86 -2.72
N TRP A 169 16.55 -6.61 -2.32
CA TRP A 169 15.99 -7.69 -3.16
C TRP A 169 15.51 -7.18 -4.53
N LEU A 170 14.83 -6.03 -4.55
CA LEU A 170 14.36 -5.42 -5.80
C LEU A 170 15.53 -4.98 -6.70
N ASP A 171 16.55 -4.35 -6.11
CA ASP A 171 17.73 -3.88 -6.83
C ASP A 171 18.55 -5.04 -7.42
N GLU A 172 18.68 -6.15 -6.69
CA GLU A 172 19.34 -7.36 -7.18
C GLU A 172 18.56 -7.99 -8.33
N GLY A 173 17.24 -8.14 -8.18
CA GLY A 173 16.38 -8.65 -9.24
C GLY A 173 16.41 -7.78 -10.51
N ALA A 174 16.48 -6.46 -10.35
CA ALA A 174 16.57 -5.51 -11.47
C ALA A 174 17.89 -5.64 -12.24
N LYS A 175 19.02 -5.77 -11.55
CA LYS A 175 20.34 -5.94 -12.20
C LYS A 175 20.42 -7.19 -13.07
N GLU A 176 19.76 -8.27 -12.65
CA GLU A 176 19.72 -9.50 -13.42
C GLU A 176 18.82 -9.41 -14.65
N CYS A 177 17.78 -8.57 -14.64
CA CYS A 177 16.96 -8.27 -15.82
C CYS A 177 17.75 -7.58 -16.93
N ASP A 178 18.70 -6.69 -16.58
CA ASP A 178 19.49 -5.92 -17.55
C ASP A 178 20.56 -6.75 -18.27
N ASN A 179 20.83 -7.98 -17.81
CA ASN A 179 21.86 -8.88 -18.34
C ASN A 179 21.30 -10.00 -19.24
N VAL A 180 20.03 -9.91 -19.66
CA VAL A 180 19.34 -10.89 -20.51
C VAL A 180 18.98 -10.29 -21.87
#